data_AF-A0A7V3WPV6-F1
#
_entry.id   AF-A0A7V3WPV6-F1
#
_cell.length_a   1.000
_cell.length_b   1.000
_cell.length_c   1.000
_cell.angle_alpha   90.00
_cell.angle_beta   90.00
_cell.angle_gamma   90.00
#
_symmetry.space_group_name_H-M   'P 1'
#
loop_
_entity.id
_entity.type
_entity.pdbx_description
1 polymer ?
#
loop_
_entity_poly.entity_id
_entity_poly.type
_entity_poly.pdbx_seq_one_letter_code
_entity_poly.pdbx_strand_id
1 'polypeptide(L)'
;AAEQAWTADRLKQAMQAYLTDHQGLRLDPEARNIRHTYITPAPDGLTWRVEQMLVDPEEHNDWVAVFEVDLAASRAAAQPVLHLQHLGPLGP
;
A
#
# COMPACT_ATOMS: atom_id res chain seq x y z
N ALA A 1 -15.05 1.85 12.46
CA ALA A 1 -15.54 0.52 12.05
C ALA A 1 -14.30 -0.38 11.96
N ALA A 2 -14.36 -1.64 12.39
CA ALA A 2 -13.25 -2.56 12.13
C ALA A 2 -13.07 -2.66 10.61
N GLU A 3 -11.97 -2.14 10.08
CA GLU A 3 -11.68 -2.24 8.66
C GLU A 3 -11.65 -3.72 8.28
N GLN A 4 -12.51 -4.10 7.33
CA GLN A 4 -12.65 -5.49 6.90
C GLN A 4 -11.29 -5.95 6.35
N ALA A 5 -10.77 -7.06 6.86
CA ALA A 5 -9.51 -7.62 6.39
C ALA A 5 -9.51 -7.77 4.85
N TRP A 6 -8.39 -7.45 4.21
CA TRP A 6 -8.24 -7.65 2.77
C TRP A 6 -8.29 -9.13 2.42
N THR A 7 -9.16 -9.46 1.47
CA THR A 7 -9.31 -10.82 0.92
C THR A 7 -8.78 -10.85 -0.52
N ALA A 8 -8.50 -12.06 -1.03
CA ALA A 8 -8.10 -12.23 -2.42
C ALA A 8 -9.15 -11.66 -3.41
N ASP A 9 -10.44 -11.84 -3.12
CA ASP A 9 -11.53 -11.29 -3.94
C ASP A 9 -11.55 -9.76 -3.91
N ARG A 10 -11.34 -9.14 -2.74
CA ARG A 10 -11.27 -7.68 -2.63
C ARG A 10 -10.06 -7.10 -3.38
N LEU A 11 -8.91 -7.78 -3.31
CA LEU A 11 -7.73 -7.41 -4.11
C LEU A 11 -7.99 -7.53 -5.61
N LYS A 12 -8.67 -8.60 -6.03
CA LYS A 12 -9.05 -8.80 -7.44
C LYS A 12 -9.98 -7.69 -7.93
N GLN A 13 -10.97 -7.30 -7.13
CA GLN A 13 -11.89 -6.21 -7.46
C GLN A 13 -11.14 -4.87 -7.58
N ALA A 14 -10.22 -4.57 -6.65
CA ALA A 14 -9.39 -3.37 -6.73
C ALA A 14 -8.53 -3.35 -8.01
N MET A 15 -7.89 -4.47 -8.34
CA MET A 15 -7.13 -4.60 -9.58
C MET A 15 -8.01 -4.44 -10.84
N GLN A 16 -9.23 -4.98 -10.83
CA GLN A 16 -10.19 -4.80 -11.93
C GLN A 16 -10.62 -3.33 -12.10
N ALA A 17 -10.85 -2.63 -11.00
CA ALA A 17 -11.15 -1.20 -11.03
C ALA A 17 -9.96 -0.40 -11.59
N TYR A 18 -8.74 -0.66 -11.11
CA TYR A 18 -7.53 -0.04 -11.63
C TYR A 18 -7.37 -0.24 -13.15
N LEU A 19 -7.53 -1.48 -13.63
CA LEU A 19 -7.40 -1.84 -15.04
C LEU A 19 -8.51 -1.31 -15.96
N THR A 20 -9.51 -0.61 -15.41
CA THR A 20 -10.53 0.06 -16.24
C THR A 20 -9.93 1.26 -16.98
N ASP A 21 -9.04 2.00 -16.30
CA ASP A 21 -8.47 3.25 -16.80
C ASP A 21 -6.93 3.19 -16.97
N HIS A 22 -6.29 2.07 -16.60
CA HIS A 22 -4.83 1.90 -16.62
C HIS A 22 -4.40 0.61 -17.32
N GLN A 23 -3.25 0.63 -18.02
CA GLN A 23 -2.73 -0.57 -18.69
C GLN A 23 -2.13 -1.63 -17.75
N GLY A 24 -1.56 -1.21 -16.62
CA GLY A 24 -0.89 -2.10 -15.68
C GLY A 24 0.02 -1.35 -14.72
N LEU A 25 0.66 -2.09 -13.81
CA LEU A 25 1.63 -1.56 -12.86
C LEU A 25 3.06 -1.84 -13.32
N ARG A 26 3.96 -0.89 -13.10
CA ARG A 26 5.40 -1.12 -13.24
C ARG A 26 5.87 -2.00 -12.10
N LEU A 27 6.76 -2.95 -12.42
CA LEU A 27 7.36 -3.87 -11.45
C LEU A 27 8.89 -3.81 -11.47
N ASP A 28 9.45 -2.84 -12.17
CA ASP A 28 10.89 -2.58 -12.27
C ASP A 28 11.38 -1.74 -11.06
N PRO A 29 12.69 -1.42 -10.95
CA PRO A 29 13.22 -0.66 -9.83
C PRO A 29 12.56 0.71 -9.60
N GLU A 30 12.07 1.35 -10.65
CA GLU A 30 11.44 2.66 -10.53
C GLU A 30 10.15 2.60 -9.71
N ALA A 31 9.35 1.55 -9.87
CA ALA A 31 8.12 1.36 -9.09
C ALA A 31 8.37 1.20 -7.57
N ARG A 32 9.61 0.90 -7.18
CA ARG A 32 10.04 0.73 -5.78
C ARG A 32 11.02 1.82 -5.34
N ASN A 33 11.16 2.87 -6.13
CA ASN A 33 12.02 4.00 -5.79
C ASN A 33 11.50 4.66 -4.52
N ILE A 34 12.41 5.03 -3.59
CA ILE A 34 12.06 5.62 -2.29
C ILE A 34 11.22 6.89 -2.42
N ARG A 35 11.29 7.60 -3.56
CA ARG A 35 10.44 8.77 -3.83
C ARG A 35 8.94 8.47 -3.89
N HIS A 36 8.57 7.20 -4.09
CA HIS A 36 7.19 6.71 -4.15
C HIS A 36 6.74 6.04 -2.85
N THR A 37 7.58 6.08 -1.81
CA THR A 37 7.31 5.44 -0.51
C THR A 37 7.37 6.48 0.59
N TYR A 38 6.25 6.66 1.30
CA TYR A 38 6.13 7.59 2.42
C TYR A 38 5.94 6.81 3.71
N ILE A 39 6.69 7.17 4.76
CA ILE A 39 6.63 6.49 6.06
C ILE A 39 6.34 7.53 7.13
N THR A 40 5.23 7.35 7.84
CA THR A 40 4.79 8.23 8.93
C THR A 40 4.66 7.43 10.23
N PRO A 41 5.55 7.63 11.21
CA PRO A 41 5.39 7.01 12.52
C PRO A 41 4.13 7.52 13.24
N ALA A 42 3.41 6.62 13.89
CA ALA A 42 2.29 7.00 14.74
C ALA A 42 2.79 7.76 15.99
N PRO A 43 2.00 8.70 16.54
CA PRO A 43 2.40 9.48 17.72
C PRO A 43 2.71 8.64 18.96
N ASP A 44 2.10 7.47 19.09
CA ASP A 44 2.32 6.53 20.20
C ASP A 44 3.60 5.70 20.06
N GLY A 45 4.26 5.77 18.89
CA GLY A 45 5.47 5.02 18.58
C GLY A 45 5.27 3.51 18.45
N LEU A 46 4.03 3.03 18.31
CA LEU A 46 3.71 1.60 18.24
C LEU A 46 3.60 1.09 16.80
N THR A 47 3.11 1.94 15.90
CA THR A 47 2.93 1.59 14.48
C THR A 47 3.55 2.62 13.55
N TRP A 48 3.83 2.20 12.32
CA TRP A 48 4.13 3.11 11.20
C TRP A 48 3.04 2.99 10.14
N ARG A 49 2.59 4.12 9.59
CA ARG A 49 1.83 4.16 8.35
C ARG A 49 2.82 4.23 7.18
N VAL A 50 2.72 3.29 6.26
CA VAL A 50 3.54 3.23 5.04
C VAL A 50 2.64 3.37 3.82
N GLU A 51 2.92 4.34 2.97
CA GLU A 51 2.15 4.63 1.77
C GLU A 51 3.05 4.40 0.56
N GLN A 52 2.72 3.40 -0.24
CA GLN A 52 3.41 3.07 -1.49
C GLN A 52 2.54 3.52 -2.66
N MET A 53 2.99 4.54 -3.38
CA MET A 53 2.38 4.92 -4.64
C MET A 53 2.58 3.80 -5.67
N LEU A 54 1.51 3.46 -6.38
CA LEU A 54 1.50 2.45 -7.41
C LEU A 54 1.82 3.10 -8.75
N VAL A 55 3.01 2.81 -9.25
CA VAL A 55 3.54 3.44 -10.47
C VAL A 55 3.07 2.69 -11.70
N ASP A 56 2.59 3.42 -12.70
CA ASP A 56 2.15 2.88 -13.98
C ASP A 56 3.02 3.39 -15.14
N PRO A 57 2.99 2.74 -16.32
CA PRO A 57 3.77 3.16 -17.48
C PRO A 57 3.33 4.49 -18.10
N GLU A 58 2.10 4.91 -17.85
CA GLU A 58 1.48 6.15 -18.35
C GLU A 58 1.77 7.33 -17.40
N GLU A 59 2.43 7.05 -16.27
CA GLU A 59 2.85 7.97 -15.22
C GLU A 59 1.69 8.72 -14.52
N HIS A 60 0.47 8.17 -14.55
CA HIS A 60 -0.65 8.73 -13.79
C HIS A 60 -0.36 8.70 -12.29
N ASN A 61 0.15 7.56 -11.81
CA ASN A 61 0.61 7.32 -10.44
C ASN A 61 -0.40 7.77 -9.38
N ASP A 62 -1.68 7.58 -9.69
CA ASP A 62 -2.83 8.09 -8.95
C ASP A 62 -3.44 7.02 -8.04
N TRP A 63 -2.78 5.89 -7.84
CA TRP A 63 -3.15 4.84 -6.88
C TRP A 63 -2.12 4.67 -5.77
N VAL A 64 -2.58 4.25 -4.59
CA VAL A 64 -1.75 4.04 -3.41
C VAL A 64 -2.13 2.75 -2.69
N ALA A 65 -1.11 2.01 -2.24
CA ALA A 65 -1.26 0.95 -1.25
C ALA A 65 -0.77 1.46 0.11
N VAL A 66 -1.65 1.44 1.11
CA VAL A 66 -1.38 1.90 2.47
C VAL A 66 -1.28 0.70 3.39
N PHE A 67 -0.18 0.63 4.13
CA PHE A 67 0.07 -0.40 5.12
C PHE A 67 0.23 0.22 6.50
N GLU A 68 -0.15 -0.55 7.51
CA GLU A 68 0.30 -0.35 8.87
C GLU A 68 1.38 -1.37 9.19
N VAL A 69 2.46 -0.93 9.84
CA VAL A 69 3.53 -1.78 10.36
C VAL A 69 3.37 -1.88 11.87
N ASP A 70 3.16 -3.09 12.40
CA ASP A 70 3.15 -3.33 13.85
C ASP A 70 4.59 -3.56 14.34
N LEU A 71 5.13 -2.61 15.12
CA LEU A 71 6.53 -2.68 15.54
C LEU A 71 6.78 -3.70 16.66
N ALA A 72 5.78 -4.04 17.46
CA ALA A 72 5.92 -5.03 18.53
C ALA A 72 5.88 -6.44 17.93
N ALA A 73 4.90 -6.72 17.08
CA ALA A 73 4.80 -7.96 16.34
C ALA A 73 6.02 -8.17 15.42
N SER A 74 6.49 -7.11 14.75
CA SER A 74 7.68 -7.19 13.90
C SER A 74 8.94 -7.58 14.69
N ARG A 75 9.12 -7.04 15.90
CA ARG A 75 10.24 -7.40 16.78
C ARG A 75 10.14 -8.86 17.23
N ALA A 76 8.96 -9.30 17.64
CA ALA A 76 8.75 -10.68 18.06
C ALA A 76 9.00 -11.69 16.93
N ALA A 77 8.60 -11.35 15.70
CA ALA A 77 8.74 -12.20 14.52
C ALA A 77 10.10 -12.09 13.80
N ALA A 78 10.94 -11.13 14.20
CA ALA A 78 12.19 -10.76 13.52
C ALA A 78 12.03 -10.45 12.01
N GLN A 79 10.86 -9.98 11.60
CA GLN A 79 10.52 -9.59 10.23
C GLN A 79 9.40 -8.55 10.26
N PRO A 80 9.24 -7.69 9.22
CA PRO A 80 8.13 -6.74 9.17
C PRO A 80 6.77 -7.46 9.19
N VAL A 81 5.91 -7.05 10.12
CA VAL A 81 4.50 -7.46 10.17
C VAL A 81 3.68 -6.30 9.63
N LEU A 82 3.09 -6.52 8.45
CA LEU A 82 2.35 -5.52 7.68
C LEU A 82 0.87 -5.88 7.60
N HIS A 83 0.03 -4.87 7.74
CA HIS A 83 -1.40 -4.96 7.50
C HIS A 83 -1.78 -3.99 6.39
N LEU A 84 -2.29 -4.51 5.27
CA LEU A 84 -2.83 -3.66 4.20
C LEU A 84 -4.10 -3.00 4.74
N GLN A 85 -4.12 -1.66 4.78
CA GLN A 85 -5.26 -0.87 5.23
C GLN A 85 -6.07 -0.37 4.03
N HIS A 86 -5.39 0.14 3.00
CA HIS A 86 -6.03 0.70 1.81
C HIS A 86 -5.30 0.34 0.52
N LEU A 87 -6.04 0.18 -0.57
CA LEU A 87 -5.55 0.03 -1.93
C LEU A 87 -6.61 0.66 -2.86
N GLY A 88 -6.25 1.73 -3.54
CA GLY A 88 -7.19 2.53 -4.33
C GLY A 88 -6.60 3.86 -4.80
N PRO A 89 -7.42 4.74 -5.40
CA PRO A 89 -7.01 6.07 -5.84
C PRO A 89 -6.45 6.96 -4.72
N LEU A 90 -5.52 7.85 -5.08
CA LEU A 90 -4.89 8.84 -4.21
C LEU A 90 -5.84 10.04 -4.03
N GLY A 91 -6.59 10.05 -2.94
CA GLY A 91 -7.55 11.11 -2.62
C GLY A 91 -8.92 10.54 -2.22
N PRO A 92 -9.88 11.40 -1.85
CA PRO A 92 -11.26 10.99 -1.64
C PRO A 92 -11.97 10.55 -2.92
#